data_AF-A0A0G0RLW1-F1
#
_entry.id   AF-A0A0G0RLW1-F1
#
_cell.length_a   1.000
_cell.length_b   1.000
_cell.length_c   1.000
_cell.angle_alpha   90.00
_cell.angle_beta   90.00
_cell.angle_gamma   90.00
#
_symmetry.space_group_name_H-M   'P 1'
#
loop_
_entity.id
_entity.type
_entity.pdbx_description
1 polymer ?
#
loop_
_entity_poly.entity_id
_entity_poly.type
_entity_poly.pdbx_seq_one_letter_code
_entity_poly.pdbx_strand_id
1 'polypeptide(L)' 'MTELLEKDGKIIFLEEFPFMKPARLDMEEHADELMSLISPLAPDEIEHLMNKNCFSLGIKVKTKIDEHHDLFGLVFSLES' A
#
# COMPACT_ATOMS: atom_id res chain seq x y z
N MET A 1 -11.55 20.40 -9.86
CA MET A 1 -11.54 19.37 -8.81
C MET A 1 -11.83 18.07 -9.53
N THR A 2 -10.83 17.22 -9.68
CA THR A 2 -10.95 16.00 -10.48
C THR A 2 -11.75 14.99 -9.67
N GLU A 3 -13.00 14.74 -10.04
CA GLU A 3 -13.85 13.68 -9.44
C GLU A 3 -13.28 12.32 -9.88
N LEU A 4 -12.20 11.89 -9.23
CA LEU A 4 -11.56 10.59 -9.47
C LEU A 4 -12.38 9.44 -8.87
N LEU A 5 -13.26 9.73 -7.91
CA LEU A 5 -14.17 8.75 -7.33
C LEU A 5 -15.62 9.11 -7.66
N GLU A 6 -16.31 8.18 -8.32
CA GLU A 6 -17.77 8.22 -8.43
C GLU A 6 -18.42 7.85 -7.09
N LYS A 7 -19.74 8.08 -6.99
CA LYS A 7 -20.53 7.65 -5.84
C LYS A 7 -20.31 6.15 -5.58
N ASP A 8 -20.10 5.80 -4.32
CA ASP A 8 -19.80 4.44 -3.84
C ASP A 8 -18.47 3.83 -4.35
N GLY A 9 -17.63 4.64 -5.02
CA GLY A 9 -16.31 4.27 -5.51
C GLY A 9 -15.41 3.73 -4.39
N LYS A 10 -14.54 2.78 -4.77
CA LYS A 10 -13.60 2.10 -3.85
C LYS A 10 -12.16 2.42 -4.23
N ILE A 11 -11.32 2.56 -3.23
CA ILE A 11 -9.86 2.59 -3.39
C ILE A 11 -9.32 1.27 -2.89
N ILE A 12 -8.49 0.62 -3.70
CA ILE A 12 -7.86 -0.66 -3.36
C ILE A 12 -6.35 -0.44 -3.33
N PHE A 13 -5.74 -0.73 -2.18
CA PHE A 13 -4.29 -0.86 -2.07
C PHE A 13 -3.91 -2.34 -2.09
N LEU A 14 -2.90 -2.66 -2.89
CA LEU A 14 -2.20 -3.94 -2.87
C LEU A 14 -0.77 -3.62 -2.48
N GLU A 15 -0.41 -3.90 -1.23
CA GLU A 15 0.88 -3.51 -0.68
C GLU A 15 1.60 -4.70 -0.08
N GLU A 16 2.87 -4.80 -0.41
CA GLU A 16 3.79 -5.78 0.12
C GLU A 16 4.45 -5.23 1.38
N PHE A 17 4.43 -6.02 2.45
CA PHE A 17 5.08 -5.61 3.70
C PHE A 17 5.71 -6.80 4.45
N PRO A 18 6.96 -6.65 4.96
CA PRO A 18 7.91 -5.56 4.67
C PRO A 18 8.20 -5.41 3.17
N PHE A 19 8.63 -4.23 2.74
CA PHE A 19 8.94 -3.99 1.33
C PHE A 19 10.13 -4.82 0.86
N MET A 20 9.97 -5.52 -0.25
CA MET A 20 11.00 -6.31 -0.92
C MET A 20 11.86 -5.40 -1.79
N LYS A 21 13.15 -5.35 -1.47
CA LYS A 21 14.12 -4.65 -2.32
C LYS A 21 14.16 -5.28 -3.72
N PRO A 22 14.42 -4.50 -4.78
CA PRO A 22 14.63 -5.03 -6.12
C PRO A 22 15.71 -6.11 -6.11
N ALA A 23 15.40 -7.29 -6.63
CA ALA A 23 16.28 -8.47 -6.60
C ALA A 23 17.14 -8.66 -7.88
N ARG A 24 17.07 -7.74 -8.84
CA ARG A 24 17.90 -7.84 -10.05
C ARG A 24 19.27 -7.23 -9.78
N LEU A 25 20.32 -7.95 -10.19
CA LEU A 25 21.73 -7.58 -10.01
C LEU A 25 22.08 -6.15 -10.49
N ASP A 26 21.42 -5.66 -11.54
CA ASP A 26 21.60 -4.31 -12.09
C ASP A 26 20.92 -3.21 -11.25
N MET A 27 20.00 -3.58 -10.37
CA MET A 27 19.31 -2.66 -9.46
C MET A 27 19.83 -2.73 -8.03
N GLU A 28 20.60 -3.76 -7.67
CA GLU A 28 21.23 -3.87 -6.35
C GLU A 28 22.18 -2.70 -6.06
N GLU A 29 22.97 -2.27 -7.06
CA GLU A 29 23.90 -1.13 -6.94
C GLU A 29 23.18 0.20 -6.65
N HIS A 30 21.92 0.32 -7.05
CA HIS A 30 21.08 1.50 -6.86
C HIS A 30 19.98 1.29 -5.81
N ALA A 31 19.97 0.15 -5.12
CA ALA A 31 18.87 -0.21 -4.24
C ALA A 31 18.71 0.82 -3.11
N ASP A 32 19.79 1.25 -2.47
CA ASP A 32 19.71 2.22 -1.38
C ASP A 32 19.33 3.64 -1.87
N GLU A 33 19.73 4.02 -3.08
CA GLU A 33 19.29 5.27 -3.71
C GLU A 33 17.79 5.21 -4.02
N LEU A 34 17.30 4.10 -4.59
CA LEU A 34 15.86 3.87 -4.81
C LEU A 34 15.09 3.90 -3.48
N MET A 35 15.60 3.23 -2.45
CA MET A 35 15.01 3.24 -1.10
C MET A 35 15.04 4.63 -0.47
N SER A 36 15.93 5.54 -0.88
CA SER A 36 15.91 6.92 -0.42
C SER A 36 14.80 7.77 -1.07
N LEU A 37 14.30 7.34 -2.24
CA LEU A 37 13.26 8.02 -2.99
C LEU A 37 11.85 7.54 -2.64
N ILE A 38 11.73 6.36 -2.03
CA ILE A 38 10.45 5.79 -1.59
C ILE A 38 10.40 5.67 -0.08
N SER A 39 9.22 5.88 0.49
CA SER A 39 8.96 5.60 1.90
C SER A 39 7.86 4.54 1.94
N PRO A 40 8.22 3.25 1.99
CA PRO A 40 7.23 2.19 2.12
C PRO A 40 6.39 2.41 3.37
N LEU A 41 5.09 2.20 3.26
CA LEU A 41 4.15 2.34 4.36
C LEU A 41 3.69 0.97 4.81
N ALA A 42 3.70 0.74 6.11
CA ALA A 42 3.05 -0.43 6.68
C ALA A 42 1.53 -0.37 6.43
N PRO A 43 0.84 -1.53 6.35
CA PRO A 43 -0.62 -1.57 6.16
C PRO A 43 -1.40 -0.72 7.17
N ASP A 44 -0.94 -0.66 8.42
CA ASP A 44 -1.57 0.13 9.48
C ASP A 44 -1.33 1.64 9.31
N GLU A 45 -0.22 2.03 8.69
CA GLU A 45 0.05 3.44 8.33
C GLU A 45 -0.83 3.89 7.16
N ILE A 46 -1.06 3.01 6.17
CA ILE A 46 -2.01 3.24 5.08
C ILE A 46 -3.42 3.41 5.67
N GLU A 47 -3.83 2.50 6.55
CA GLU A 47 -5.14 2.56 7.23
C GLU A 47 -5.31 3.89 7.99
N HIS A 48 -4.32 4.31 8.76
CA HIS A 48 -4.35 5.59 9.46
C HIS A 48 -4.42 6.80 8.52
N LEU A 49 -3.65 6.78 7.43
CA LEU A 49 -3.66 7.83 6.42
C LEU A 49 -5.04 7.94 5.75
N MET A 50 -5.65 6.82 5.38
CA MET A 50 -6.95 6.79 4.73
C MET A 50 -8.06 7.24 5.68
N ASN A 51 -8.05 6.79 6.93
CA ASN A 51 -9.00 7.23 7.96
C ASN A 51 -8.96 8.76 8.18
N LYS A 52 -7.77 9.36 8.17
CA LYS A 52 -7.61 10.83 8.26
C LYS A 52 -8.23 11.59 7.08
N ASN A 53 -8.43 10.91 5.95
CA ASN A 53 -9.00 11.48 4.74
C ASN A 53 -10.47 11.06 4.53
N CYS A 54 -11.17 10.70 5.62
CA CYS A 54 -12.58 10.30 5.60
C CYS A 54 -12.86 9.05 4.77
N PHE A 55 -11.90 8.12 4.69
CA PHE A 55 -12.11 6.81 4.11
C PHE A 55 -12.16 5.75 5.20
N SER A 56 -13.16 4.87 5.12
CA SER A 56 -13.32 3.73 6.01
C SER A 56 -12.79 2.45 5.36
N LEU A 57 -12.03 1.66 6.12
CA LEU A 57 -11.57 0.34 5.71
C LEU A 57 -12.71 -0.68 5.81
N GLY A 58 -13.12 -1.24 4.68
CA GLY A 58 -14.15 -2.28 4.62
C GLY A 58 -13.59 -3.70 4.59
N ILE A 59 -12.45 -3.91 3.92
CA ILE A 59 -11.84 -5.23 3.75
C ILE A 59 -10.33 -5.11 3.96
N LYS A 60 -9.77 -5.98 4.80
CA LYS A 60 -8.34 -6.21 4.96
C LYS A 60 -8.06 -7.69 4.77
N VAL A 61 -7.33 -8.03 3.72
CA VAL A 61 -6.85 -9.39 3.46
C VAL A 61 -5.33 -9.41 3.53
N LYS A 62 -4.80 -10.55 3.98
CA LYS A 62 -3.37 -10.80 4.10
C LYS A 62 -3.08 -12.18 3.51
N THR A 63 -2.10 -12.26 2.62
CA THR A 63 -1.59 -13.52 2.10
C THR A 63 -0.06 -13.53 2.19
N LYS A 64 0.51 -14.69 2.50
CA LYS A 64 1.96 -14.85 2.56
C LYS A 64 2.50 -14.96 1.13
N ILE A 65 3.58 -14.24 0.80
CA ILE A 65 4.24 -14.32 -0.51
C ILE A 65 5.60 -15.05 -0.43
N ASP A 66 6.31 -14.92 0.70
CA ASP A 66 7.49 -15.72 1.03
C ASP A 66 7.68 -15.82 2.55
N GLU A 67 8.82 -16.32 3.03
CA GLU A 67 9.07 -16.51 4.47
C GLU A 67 9.07 -15.21 5.29
N HIS A 68 9.37 -14.07 4.69
CA HIS A 68 9.62 -12.78 5.33
C HIS A 68 8.58 -11.72 4.98
N HIS A 69 7.87 -11.87 3.87
CA HIS A 69 6.98 -10.86 3.33
C HIS A 69 5.55 -11.38 3.15
N ASP A 70 4.61 -10.47 3.35
CA ASP A 70 3.19 -10.67 3.14
C ASP A 70 2.65 -9.64 2.14
N LEU A 71 1.67 -10.03 1.33
CA LEU A 71 0.89 -9.13 0.49
C LEU A 71 -0.44 -8.81 1.18
N PHE A 72 -0.73 -7.54 1.33
CA PHE A 72 -1.95 -7.00 1.92
C PHE A 72 -2.86 -6.41 0.84
N GLY A 73 -4.15 -6.74 0.92
CA GLY A 73 -5.20 -6.08 0.17
C GLY A 73 -6.07 -5.26 1.11
N LEU A 74 -6.16 -3.95 0.88
CA LEU A 74 -6.94 -3.01 1.69
C LEU A 74 -7.97 -2.31 0.81
N VAL A 75 -9.25 -2.43 1.15
CA VAL A 75 -10.36 -1.82 0.38
C VAL A 75 -11.03 -0.74 1.20
N PHE A 76 -10.97 0.49 0.70
CA PHE A 76 -11.50 1.68 1.33
C PHE A 76 -12.69 2.26 0.58
N SER A 77 -13.60 2.88 1.33
CA SER A 77 -14.76 3.63 0.81
C SER A 77 -14.82 5.00 1.48
N LEU A 78 -15.27 6.03 0.76
CA LEU A 78 -15.53 7.33 1.39
C LEU A 78 -16.63 7.17 2.45
N GLU A 79 -16.40 7.72 3.64
CA GLU A 79 -17.42 7.80 4.69
C GLU A 79 -18.59 8.65 4.18
N SER A 80 -19.81 8.16 4.39
CA SER A 80 -21.05 8.81 3.96
C SER A 80 -21.53 9.86 4.94
#